data_AF-A0A450UKN7-F1
#
_entry.id   AF-A0A450UKN7-F1
#
_cell.length_a   1.000
_cell.length_b   1.000
_cell.length_c   1.000
_cell.angle_alpha   90.00
_cell.angle_beta   90.00
_cell.angle_gamma   90.00
#
_symmetry.space_group_name_H-M   'P 1'
#
loop_
_entity.id
_entity.type
_entity.pdbx_description
1 polymer ?
#
loop_
_entity_poly.entity_id
_entity_poly.type
_entity_poly.pdbx_seq_one_letter_code
_entity_poly.pdbx_strand_id
1 'polypeptide(L)'
;MKMIRITSEDEAFELLRDLVKGLQFEESVSIEFESWPRFVIRIKGTDFDGTIPTRIMPTLLDLQREVHRLYCLTAYGEENTRRLTKEDRERLELLVRIDKGSSIFETLLSNPVTKIFQDAASKMSPEQLTAVLIVFGISVTSVVAWKMWLNYRTKERELDQTVELSRLEKEKMELFQKAMQKFPATEDAKESVDQVRNDLLTKLKLADNLEIDTSTPSQPYPTPVEINGVQAERMTHKPRETAVERMINDEFFLRTVDFARPEGGVRAEIQRVTDGYSFRADIPVGVLGYDQREALKNNSWSKKNVVMDILVRELYGRYTSAKVVSVKDLVNETTEDQSA
;
A
#
# COMPACT_ATOMS: atom_id res chain seq x y z
N MET A 1 -31.47 -32.16 -9.50
CA MET A 1 -30.67 -30.93 -9.52
C MET A 1 -31.17 -29.98 -8.45
N LYS A 2 -30.42 -29.83 -7.35
CA LYS A 2 -30.79 -28.94 -6.24
C LYS A 2 -30.25 -27.55 -6.54
N MET A 3 -31.13 -26.54 -6.57
CA MET A 3 -30.74 -25.16 -6.81
C MET A 3 -30.50 -24.46 -5.46
N ILE A 4 -29.33 -23.84 -5.30
CA ILE A 4 -29.00 -22.99 -4.16
C ILE A 4 -28.96 -21.55 -4.69
N ARG A 5 -29.76 -20.68 -4.08
CA ARG A 5 -29.79 -19.26 -4.40
C ARG A 5 -29.07 -18.48 -3.32
N ILE A 6 -28.20 -17.58 -3.73
CA ILE A 6 -27.44 -16.69 -2.85
C ILE A 6 -27.86 -15.26 -3.18
N THR A 7 -28.62 -14.67 -2.27
CA THR A 7 -29.23 -13.35 -2.42
C THR A 7 -28.54 -12.26 -1.64
N SER A 8 -27.71 -12.65 -0.67
CA SER A 8 -27.05 -11.72 0.25
C SER A 8 -25.65 -12.19 0.64
N GLU A 9 -24.87 -11.26 1.19
CA GLU A 9 -23.55 -11.55 1.73
C GLU A 9 -23.62 -12.51 2.93
N ASP A 10 -24.66 -12.42 3.76
CA ASP A 10 -24.82 -13.30 4.92
C ASP A 10 -25.05 -14.75 4.49
N GLU A 11 -25.91 -14.99 3.49
CA GLU A 11 -26.10 -16.32 2.89
C GLU A 11 -24.80 -16.85 2.27
N ALA A 12 -24.01 -15.97 1.64
CA ALA A 12 -22.71 -16.34 1.09
C ALA A 12 -21.74 -16.79 2.21
N PHE A 13 -21.70 -16.07 3.34
CA PHE A 13 -20.90 -16.45 4.50
C PHE A 13 -21.40 -17.75 5.16
N GLU A 14 -22.72 -17.97 5.22
CA GLU A 14 -23.29 -19.20 5.75
C GLU A 14 -22.90 -20.41 4.90
N LEU A 15 -23.04 -20.33 3.57
CA LEU A 15 -22.63 -21.40 2.68
C LEU A 15 -21.11 -21.63 2.73
N LEU A 16 -20.30 -20.57 2.81
CA LEU A 16 -18.86 -20.69 3.00
C LEU A 16 -18.51 -21.41 4.31
N ARG A 17 -19.25 -21.12 5.39
CA ARG A 17 -19.09 -21.79 6.68
C ARG A 17 -19.35 -23.28 6.57
N ASP A 18 -20.40 -23.67 5.87
CA ASP A 18 -20.75 -25.08 5.69
C ASP A 18 -19.73 -25.81 4.81
N LEU A 19 -19.26 -25.17 3.74
CA LEU A 19 -18.14 -25.68 2.93
C LEU A 19 -16.88 -25.88 3.76
N VAL A 20 -16.52 -24.92 4.62
CA VAL A 20 -15.38 -25.03 5.54
C VAL A 20 -15.57 -26.19 6.52
N LYS A 21 -16.79 -26.43 7.02
CA LYS A 21 -17.13 -27.57 7.90
C LYS A 21 -17.14 -28.93 7.20
N GLY A 22 -17.11 -28.96 5.87
CA GLY A 22 -17.06 -30.20 5.09
C GLY A 22 -18.37 -30.58 4.41
N LEU A 23 -19.26 -29.62 4.16
CA LEU A 23 -20.36 -29.81 3.23
C LEU A 23 -19.82 -30.38 1.91
N GLN A 24 -20.50 -31.41 1.41
CA GLN A 24 -20.28 -31.99 0.09
C GLN A 24 -21.59 -31.85 -0.68
N PHE A 25 -21.50 -31.41 -1.92
CA PHE A 25 -22.62 -31.32 -2.83
C PHE A 25 -22.88 -32.70 -3.45
N GLU A 26 -24.15 -33.09 -3.51
CA GLU A 26 -24.56 -34.25 -4.31
C GLU A 26 -24.36 -33.93 -5.80
N GLU A 27 -24.06 -34.95 -6.62
CA GLU A 27 -23.93 -34.80 -8.07
C GLU A 27 -25.22 -34.14 -8.62
N SER A 28 -25.12 -32.91 -9.15
CA SER A 28 -26.21 -32.00 -9.62
C SER A 28 -26.63 -30.83 -8.71
N VAL A 29 -25.70 -30.14 -8.06
CA VAL A 29 -25.99 -28.82 -7.46
C VAL A 29 -25.80 -27.69 -8.48
N SER A 30 -26.78 -26.80 -8.56
CA SER A 30 -26.71 -25.54 -9.31
C SER A 30 -26.69 -24.38 -8.34
N ILE A 31 -25.74 -23.47 -8.49
CA ILE A 31 -25.70 -22.24 -7.69
C ILE A 31 -26.06 -21.06 -8.57
N GLU A 32 -26.98 -20.25 -8.06
CA GLU A 32 -27.43 -19.02 -8.71
C GLU A 32 -27.22 -17.87 -7.73
N PHE A 33 -26.52 -16.84 -8.20
CA PHE A 33 -26.32 -15.62 -7.45
C PHE A 33 -27.36 -14.60 -7.93
N GLU A 34 -28.15 -14.06 -7.00
CA GLU A 34 -29.24 -13.14 -7.29
C GLU A 34 -29.03 -11.86 -6.48
N SER A 35 -28.93 -10.69 -7.11
CA SER A 35 -28.71 -9.40 -6.40
C SER A 35 -27.42 -9.28 -5.55
N TRP A 36 -26.60 -10.33 -5.50
CA TRP A 36 -25.26 -10.38 -4.94
C TRP A 36 -24.35 -11.17 -5.92
N PRO A 37 -23.03 -10.92 -6.01
CA PRO A 37 -22.27 -9.85 -5.36
C PRO A 37 -22.55 -8.49 -6.01
N ARG A 38 -22.78 -7.47 -5.19
CA ARG A 38 -22.98 -6.08 -5.66
C ARG A 38 -21.80 -5.22 -5.23
N PHE A 39 -21.02 -4.74 -6.19
CA PHE A 39 -19.92 -3.83 -5.94
C PHE A 39 -20.44 -2.39 -5.97
N VAL A 40 -20.26 -1.67 -4.87
CA VAL A 40 -20.62 -0.26 -4.76
C VAL A 40 -19.48 0.48 -4.08
N ILE A 41 -18.93 1.47 -4.78
CA ILE A 41 -18.02 2.45 -4.20
C ILE A 41 -18.49 3.85 -4.53
N ARG A 42 -18.24 4.80 -3.65
CA ARG A 42 -18.51 6.21 -3.88
C ARG A 42 -17.21 6.97 -3.75
N ILE A 43 -16.86 7.72 -4.80
CA ILE A 43 -15.70 8.63 -4.75
C ILE A 43 -16.21 10.06 -4.73
N LYS A 44 -15.81 10.81 -3.71
CA LYS A 44 -16.10 12.24 -3.55
C LYS A 44 -14.83 13.03 -3.83
N GLY A 45 -14.95 14.12 -4.58
CA GLY A 45 -13.85 15.03 -4.91
C GLY A 45 -14.28 16.02 -5.98
N THR A 46 -13.45 17.03 -6.25
CA THR A 46 -13.78 18.12 -7.19
C THR A 46 -14.07 17.64 -8.62
N ASP A 47 -13.51 16.49 -8.99
CA ASP A 47 -13.63 15.93 -10.34
C ASP A 47 -14.76 14.89 -10.47
N PHE A 48 -15.55 14.69 -9.40
CA PHE A 48 -16.55 13.62 -9.28
C PHE A 48 -17.95 14.22 -9.09
N ASP A 49 -18.44 14.93 -10.09
CA ASP A 49 -19.80 15.46 -10.15
C ASP A 49 -20.52 14.93 -11.41
N GLY A 50 -20.91 13.66 -11.37
CA GLY A 50 -21.47 12.95 -12.53
C GLY A 50 -20.44 12.65 -13.62
N THR A 51 -19.15 12.80 -13.33
CA THR A 51 -18.02 12.56 -14.23
C THR A 51 -17.14 11.42 -13.72
N ILE A 52 -16.48 10.70 -14.64
CA ILE A 52 -15.41 9.76 -14.29
C ILE A 52 -14.08 10.35 -14.78
N PRO A 53 -13.16 10.69 -13.87
CA PRO A 53 -11.82 11.08 -14.26
C PRO A 53 -11.08 9.92 -14.95
N THR A 54 -10.33 10.23 -16.01
CA THR A 54 -9.56 9.22 -16.77
C THR A 54 -8.54 8.45 -15.94
N ARG A 55 -8.10 9.00 -14.79
CA ARG A 55 -7.22 8.29 -13.83
C ARG A 55 -7.91 7.11 -13.13
N ILE A 56 -9.24 7.12 -12.99
CA ILE A 56 -10.02 6.08 -12.31
C ILE A 56 -10.49 4.99 -13.28
N MET A 57 -10.70 5.34 -14.55
CA MET A 57 -11.17 4.38 -15.57
C MET A 57 -10.33 3.08 -15.65
N PRO A 58 -8.98 3.11 -15.58
CA PRO A 58 -8.17 1.89 -15.61
C PRO A 58 -8.57 0.89 -14.51
N THR A 59 -8.86 1.36 -13.31
CA THR A 59 -9.23 0.50 -12.17
C THR A 59 -10.55 -0.23 -12.40
N LEU A 60 -11.52 0.41 -13.08
CA LEU A 60 -12.77 -0.26 -13.47
C LEU A 60 -12.50 -1.36 -14.51
N LEU A 61 -11.58 -1.09 -15.45
CA LEU A 61 -11.14 -2.07 -16.43
C LEU A 61 -10.33 -3.20 -15.79
N ASP A 62 -9.59 -2.94 -14.71
CA ASP A 62 -8.88 -3.96 -13.94
C ASP A 62 -9.87 -4.92 -13.29
N LEU A 63 -10.96 -4.43 -12.70
CA LEU A 63 -12.03 -5.31 -12.20
C LEU A 63 -12.65 -6.18 -13.31
N GLN A 64 -12.91 -5.62 -14.49
CA GLN A 64 -13.37 -6.40 -15.66
C GLN A 64 -12.36 -7.49 -16.04
N ARG A 65 -11.06 -7.18 -16.04
CA ARG A 65 -9.99 -8.15 -16.33
C ARG A 65 -9.96 -9.26 -15.29
N GLU A 66 -10.23 -8.97 -14.03
CA GLU A 66 -10.29 -9.99 -12.98
C GLU A 66 -11.48 -10.93 -13.15
N VAL A 67 -12.65 -10.42 -13.54
CA VAL A 67 -13.80 -11.28 -13.89
C VAL A 67 -13.46 -12.20 -15.08
N HIS A 68 -12.81 -11.65 -16.10
CA HIS A 68 -12.33 -12.43 -17.25
C HIS A 68 -11.30 -13.51 -16.86
N ARG A 69 -10.32 -13.14 -16.02
CA ARG A 69 -9.29 -14.05 -15.52
C ARG A 69 -9.91 -15.18 -14.72
N LEU A 70 -10.83 -14.86 -13.81
CA LEU A 70 -11.56 -15.84 -13.01
C LEU A 70 -12.37 -16.81 -13.88
N TYR A 71 -13.07 -16.31 -14.90
CA TYR A 71 -13.78 -17.16 -15.85
C TYR A 71 -12.83 -18.12 -16.58
N CYS A 72 -11.69 -17.64 -17.08
CA CYS A 72 -10.73 -18.52 -17.75
C CYS A 72 -10.15 -19.56 -16.79
N LEU A 73 -9.86 -19.17 -15.55
CA LEU A 73 -9.32 -20.08 -14.53
C LEU A 73 -10.31 -21.23 -14.25
N THR A 74 -11.60 -20.95 -14.11
CA THR A 74 -12.61 -21.96 -13.78
C THR A 74 -13.10 -22.75 -15.01
N ALA A 75 -13.34 -22.09 -16.14
CA ALA A 75 -13.87 -22.71 -17.36
C ALA A 75 -12.78 -23.41 -18.17
N TYR A 76 -11.58 -22.83 -18.25
CA TYR A 76 -10.48 -23.36 -19.07
C TYR A 76 -9.34 -23.95 -18.24
N GLY A 77 -9.28 -23.71 -16.93
CA GLY A 77 -8.21 -24.18 -16.04
C GLY A 77 -6.92 -23.39 -16.15
N GLU A 78 -6.95 -22.19 -16.76
CA GLU A 78 -5.79 -21.30 -16.91
C GLU A 78 -6.25 -19.85 -17.03
N GLU A 79 -5.39 -18.89 -16.70
CA GLU A 79 -5.75 -17.48 -16.63
C GLU A 79 -5.70 -16.73 -17.98
N ASN A 80 -5.50 -17.44 -19.08
CA ASN A 80 -5.24 -16.84 -20.38
C ASN A 80 -6.52 -16.26 -21.03
N THR A 81 -6.78 -14.98 -20.77
CA THR A 81 -7.93 -14.22 -21.29
C THR A 81 -8.00 -14.11 -22.82
N ARG A 82 -6.94 -14.49 -23.55
CA ARG A 82 -6.99 -14.60 -25.02
C ARG A 82 -7.91 -15.72 -25.49
N ARG A 83 -8.21 -16.70 -24.63
CA ARG A 83 -9.13 -17.80 -24.93
C ARG A 83 -10.61 -17.41 -24.90
N LEU A 84 -10.94 -16.26 -24.30
CA LEU A 84 -12.30 -15.76 -24.31
C LEU A 84 -12.75 -15.54 -25.74
N THR A 85 -13.91 -16.10 -26.07
CA THR A 85 -14.61 -15.79 -27.31
C THR A 85 -15.20 -14.39 -27.25
N LYS A 86 -15.77 -13.93 -28.36
CA LYS A 86 -16.54 -12.68 -28.35
C LYS A 86 -17.77 -12.79 -27.46
N GLU A 87 -18.44 -13.94 -27.51
CA GLU A 87 -19.64 -14.21 -26.73
C GLU A 87 -19.35 -14.22 -25.23
N ASP A 88 -18.24 -14.82 -24.80
CA ASP A 88 -17.84 -14.81 -23.38
C ASP A 88 -17.64 -13.38 -22.87
N ARG A 89 -16.99 -12.52 -23.67
CA ARG A 89 -16.76 -11.11 -23.29
C ARG A 89 -18.06 -10.34 -23.14
N GLU A 90 -18.97 -10.47 -24.10
CA GLU A 90 -20.29 -9.82 -24.04
C GLU A 90 -21.09 -10.31 -22.83
N ARG A 91 -21.00 -11.60 -22.50
CA ARG A 91 -21.70 -12.19 -21.37
C ARG A 91 -21.14 -11.79 -20.00
N LEU A 92 -19.85 -11.47 -19.93
CA LEU A 92 -19.13 -11.13 -18.69
C LEU A 92 -18.95 -9.62 -18.50
N GLU A 93 -19.49 -8.80 -19.39
CA GLU A 93 -19.35 -7.34 -19.36
C GLU A 93 -19.95 -6.75 -18.08
N LEU A 94 -19.16 -5.95 -17.37
CA LEU A 94 -19.56 -5.21 -16.18
C LEU A 94 -20.22 -3.90 -16.58
N LEU A 95 -21.49 -3.77 -16.21
CA LEU A 95 -22.22 -2.52 -16.35
C LEU A 95 -21.99 -1.67 -15.11
N VAL A 96 -21.43 -0.47 -15.31
CA VAL A 96 -21.15 0.49 -14.24
C VAL A 96 -22.14 1.64 -14.33
N ARG A 97 -22.97 1.82 -13.30
CA ARG A 97 -23.85 3.00 -13.16
C ARG A 97 -23.11 4.14 -12.47
N ILE A 98 -23.41 5.38 -12.86
CA ILE A 98 -22.93 6.62 -12.23
C ILE A 98 -24.14 7.49 -11.89
N ASP A 99 -24.27 7.90 -10.63
CA ASP A 99 -25.35 8.78 -10.14
C ASP A 99 -24.84 10.20 -9.80
N LYS A 100 -25.75 11.18 -9.66
CA LYS A 100 -25.41 12.60 -9.40
C LYS A 100 -24.98 12.85 -7.95
N GLY A 101 -24.09 13.83 -7.73
CA GLY A 101 -23.68 14.33 -6.39
C GLY A 101 -22.43 13.68 -5.80
N SER A 102 -21.96 12.60 -6.42
CA SER A 102 -20.69 11.90 -6.19
C SER A 102 -20.65 10.77 -7.22
N SER A 103 -19.49 10.43 -7.80
CA SER A 103 -19.43 9.29 -8.72
C SER A 103 -19.53 8.01 -7.90
N ILE A 104 -20.78 7.56 -7.71
CA ILE A 104 -21.13 6.24 -7.20
C ILE A 104 -20.90 5.29 -8.36
N PHE A 105 -19.95 4.37 -8.22
CA PHE A 105 -19.72 3.29 -9.16
C PHE A 105 -20.41 2.05 -8.62
N GLU A 106 -21.38 1.57 -9.36
CA GLU A 106 -22.13 0.38 -9.00
C GLU A 106 -22.11 -0.63 -10.14
N THR A 107 -21.75 -1.88 -9.81
CA THR A 107 -21.92 -3.02 -10.73
C THR A 107 -22.43 -4.25 -9.99
N LEU A 108 -23.29 -5.01 -10.67
CA LEU A 108 -23.83 -6.27 -10.16
C LEU A 108 -23.09 -7.43 -10.84
N LEU A 109 -22.40 -8.23 -10.02
CA LEU A 109 -21.58 -9.37 -10.47
C LEU A 109 -22.36 -10.68 -10.50
N SER A 110 -23.64 -10.67 -10.13
CA SER A 110 -24.47 -11.87 -10.03
C SER A 110 -24.51 -12.65 -11.36
N ASN A 111 -24.68 -11.94 -12.48
CA ASN A 111 -24.73 -12.51 -13.82
C ASN A 111 -23.39 -13.11 -14.25
N PRO A 112 -22.25 -12.39 -14.24
CA PRO A 112 -20.97 -12.98 -14.62
C PRO A 112 -20.58 -14.14 -13.69
N VAL A 113 -20.77 -14.03 -12.38
CA VAL A 113 -20.42 -15.10 -11.42
C VAL A 113 -21.29 -16.34 -11.61
N THR A 114 -22.59 -16.18 -11.84
CA THR A 114 -23.48 -17.33 -12.13
C THR A 114 -23.07 -18.03 -13.42
N LYS A 115 -22.69 -17.28 -14.46
CA LYS A 115 -22.21 -17.88 -15.72
C LYS A 115 -20.88 -18.60 -15.54
N ILE A 116 -19.96 -18.03 -14.75
CA ILE A 116 -18.71 -18.70 -14.39
C ILE A 116 -18.99 -20.07 -13.75
N PHE A 117 -20.00 -20.17 -12.88
CA PHE A 117 -20.40 -21.44 -12.28
C PHE A 117 -20.96 -22.43 -13.31
N GLN A 118 -21.83 -21.97 -14.21
CA GLN A 118 -22.49 -22.81 -15.23
C GLN A 118 -21.51 -23.36 -16.27
N ASP A 119 -20.53 -22.54 -16.69
CA ASP A 119 -19.56 -22.86 -17.73
C ASP A 119 -18.28 -23.52 -17.17
N ALA A 120 -18.16 -23.63 -15.84
CA ALA A 120 -16.98 -24.21 -15.21
C ALA A 120 -16.76 -25.65 -15.69
N ALA A 121 -15.54 -25.94 -16.12
CA ALA A 121 -15.16 -27.30 -16.48
C ALA A 121 -14.98 -28.14 -15.20
N SER A 122 -15.06 -29.47 -15.34
CA SER A 122 -14.88 -30.47 -14.26
C SER A 122 -13.49 -30.49 -13.60
N LYS A 123 -12.69 -29.44 -13.75
CA LYS A 123 -11.34 -29.27 -13.19
C LYS A 123 -11.33 -28.89 -11.71
N MET A 124 -12.41 -28.28 -11.21
CA MET A 124 -12.61 -28.02 -9.79
C MET A 124 -13.79 -28.86 -9.29
N SER A 125 -13.68 -29.36 -8.05
CA SER A 125 -14.86 -29.90 -7.38
C SER A 125 -15.93 -28.80 -7.22
N PRO A 126 -17.23 -29.13 -7.22
CA PRO A 126 -18.30 -28.14 -7.01
C PRO A 126 -18.09 -27.30 -5.74
N GLU A 127 -17.54 -27.88 -4.68
CA GLU A 127 -17.21 -27.22 -3.42
C GLU A 127 -16.11 -26.18 -3.59
N GLN A 128 -15.02 -26.56 -4.27
CA GLN A 128 -13.91 -25.64 -4.56
C GLN A 128 -14.36 -24.48 -5.43
N LEU A 129 -15.11 -24.77 -6.50
CA LEU A 129 -15.64 -23.75 -7.40
C LEU A 129 -16.53 -22.77 -6.63
N THR A 130 -17.45 -23.29 -5.82
CA THR A 130 -18.35 -22.46 -5.00
C THR A 130 -17.57 -21.59 -4.02
N ALA A 131 -16.58 -22.16 -3.33
CA ALA A 131 -15.74 -21.43 -2.40
C ALA A 131 -14.97 -20.30 -3.11
N VAL A 132 -14.41 -20.55 -4.29
CA VAL A 132 -13.70 -19.56 -5.11
C VAL A 132 -14.64 -18.41 -5.51
N LEU A 133 -15.85 -18.70 -5.98
CA LEU A 133 -16.81 -17.66 -6.39
C LEU A 133 -17.31 -16.84 -5.20
N ILE A 134 -17.57 -17.48 -4.06
CA ILE A 134 -17.97 -16.77 -2.84
C ILE A 134 -16.82 -15.90 -2.32
N VAL A 135 -15.60 -16.43 -2.25
CA VAL A 135 -14.43 -15.67 -1.80
C VAL A 135 -14.15 -14.49 -2.74
N PHE A 136 -14.24 -14.69 -4.04
CA PHE A 136 -14.13 -13.60 -5.01
C PHE A 136 -15.22 -12.54 -4.80
N GLY A 137 -16.48 -12.95 -4.68
CA GLY A 137 -17.60 -12.04 -4.42
C GLY A 137 -17.41 -11.23 -3.14
N ILE A 138 -17.10 -11.90 -2.01
CA ILE A 138 -16.80 -11.26 -0.72
C ILE A 138 -15.58 -10.33 -0.85
N SER A 139 -14.53 -10.74 -1.56
CA SER A 139 -13.36 -9.89 -1.77
C SER A 139 -13.72 -8.62 -2.51
N VAL A 140 -14.51 -8.69 -3.58
CA VAL A 140 -14.84 -7.48 -4.33
C VAL A 140 -15.79 -6.59 -3.52
N THR A 141 -16.80 -7.17 -2.89
CA THR A 141 -17.94 -6.39 -2.39
C THR A 141 -17.90 -6.11 -0.91
N SER A 142 -17.38 -7.02 -0.07
CA SER A 142 -17.59 -6.94 1.38
C SER A 142 -16.77 -5.85 2.06
N VAL A 143 -17.44 -5.06 2.91
CA VAL A 143 -16.80 -4.12 3.85
C VAL A 143 -15.80 -4.84 4.75
N VAL A 144 -16.12 -6.06 5.20
CA VAL A 144 -15.22 -6.85 6.07
C VAL A 144 -13.91 -7.17 5.35
N ALA A 145 -13.99 -7.55 4.08
CA ALA A 145 -12.81 -7.84 3.27
C ALA A 145 -11.95 -6.59 3.04
N TRP A 146 -12.57 -5.41 2.87
CA TRP A 146 -11.86 -4.14 2.82
C TRP A 146 -11.17 -3.79 4.14
N LYS A 147 -11.86 -3.89 5.28
CA LYS A 147 -11.26 -3.66 6.60
C LYS A 147 -10.10 -4.63 6.88
N MET A 148 -10.24 -5.89 6.47
CA MET A 148 -9.17 -6.88 6.57
C MET A 148 -7.93 -6.45 5.77
N TRP A 149 -8.13 -6.09 4.51
CA TRP A 149 -7.04 -5.64 3.63
C TRP A 149 -6.37 -4.36 4.16
N LEU A 150 -7.15 -3.37 4.61
CA LEU A 150 -6.61 -2.15 5.21
C LEU A 150 -5.79 -2.45 6.46
N ASN A 151 -6.29 -3.30 7.36
CA ASN A 151 -5.55 -3.69 8.56
C ASN A 151 -4.23 -4.40 8.23
N TYR A 152 -4.22 -5.25 7.20
CA TYR A 152 -2.99 -5.87 6.70
C TYR A 152 -2.01 -4.81 6.16
N ARG A 153 -2.48 -3.88 5.31
CA ARG A 153 -1.67 -2.81 4.74
C ARG A 153 -1.11 -1.84 5.78
N THR A 154 -1.92 -1.45 6.75
CA THR A 154 -1.48 -0.62 7.87
C THR A 154 -0.32 -1.29 8.61
N LYS A 155 -0.46 -2.58 8.95
CA LYS A 155 0.59 -3.33 9.66
C LYS A 155 1.86 -3.48 8.83
N GLU A 156 1.74 -3.81 7.55
CA GLU A 156 2.87 -3.90 6.62
C GLU A 156 3.63 -2.57 6.49
N ARG A 157 2.93 -1.45 6.69
CA ARG A 157 3.47 -0.09 6.61
C ARG A 157 3.81 0.53 7.96
N GLU A 158 3.69 -0.22 9.06
CA GLU A 158 3.92 0.27 10.43
C GLU A 158 3.14 1.56 10.75
N LEU A 159 1.92 1.68 10.23
CA LEU A 159 1.05 2.81 10.50
C LEU A 159 0.29 2.59 11.82
N ASP A 160 0.17 3.61 12.67
CA ASP A 160 -0.54 3.53 13.97
C ASP A 160 -2.07 3.38 13.85
N GLN A 161 -2.62 3.26 12.62
CA GLN A 161 -4.05 3.29 12.35
C GLN A 161 -4.63 1.91 12.03
N THR A 162 -5.02 1.16 13.06
CA THR A 162 -5.82 -0.06 12.86
C THR A 162 -7.30 0.27 12.74
N VAL A 163 -7.98 -0.34 11.76
CA VAL A 163 -9.43 -0.28 11.65
C VAL A 163 -10.03 -1.22 12.70
N GLU A 164 -10.86 -0.67 13.60
CA GLU A 164 -11.56 -1.48 14.60
C GLU A 164 -12.54 -2.44 13.93
N LEU A 165 -12.49 -3.69 14.40
CA LEU A 165 -13.38 -4.77 13.97
C LEU A 165 -14.32 -5.13 15.11
N SER A 166 -15.62 -5.12 14.83
CA SER A 166 -16.64 -5.69 15.70
C SER A 166 -16.46 -7.21 15.85
N ARG A 167 -17.13 -7.81 16.84
CA ARG A 167 -17.07 -9.26 17.07
C ARG A 167 -17.49 -10.05 15.82
N LEU A 168 -18.59 -9.65 15.19
CA LEU A 168 -19.13 -10.32 14.00
C LEU A 168 -18.16 -10.22 12.80
N GLU A 169 -17.49 -9.07 12.62
CA GLU A 169 -16.49 -8.90 11.57
C GLU A 169 -15.25 -9.76 11.81
N LYS A 170 -14.83 -9.94 13.07
CA LYS A 170 -13.74 -10.87 13.42
C LYS A 170 -14.12 -12.31 13.10
N GLU A 171 -15.33 -12.73 13.43
CA GLU A 171 -15.82 -14.08 13.10
C GLU A 171 -15.87 -14.32 11.58
N LYS A 172 -16.34 -13.33 10.80
CA LYS A 172 -16.34 -13.38 9.34
C LYS A 172 -14.92 -13.43 8.78
N MET A 173 -13.99 -12.66 9.34
CA MET A 173 -12.58 -12.66 8.98
C MET A 173 -11.91 -14.02 9.26
N GLU A 174 -12.15 -14.62 10.42
CA GLU A 174 -11.63 -15.95 10.75
C GLU A 174 -12.17 -17.02 9.81
N LEU A 175 -13.47 -16.96 9.48
CA LEU A 175 -14.07 -17.87 8.52
C LEU A 175 -13.44 -17.71 7.13
N PHE A 176 -13.23 -16.48 6.69
CA PHE A 176 -12.61 -16.17 5.41
C PHE A 176 -11.19 -16.74 5.34
N GLN A 177 -10.39 -16.59 6.40
CA GLN A 177 -9.05 -17.19 6.50
C GLN A 177 -9.09 -18.72 6.48
N LYS A 178 -10.05 -19.35 7.19
CA LYS A 178 -10.22 -20.82 7.16
C LYS A 178 -10.62 -21.32 5.78
N ALA A 179 -11.43 -20.56 5.05
CA ALA A 179 -11.78 -20.88 3.66
C ALA A 179 -10.53 -20.87 2.77
N MET A 180 -9.66 -19.87 2.91
CA MET A 180 -8.40 -19.82 2.17
C MET A 180 -7.47 -20.99 2.46
N GLN A 181 -7.35 -21.39 3.73
CA GLN A 181 -6.55 -22.55 4.11
C GLN A 181 -7.11 -23.87 3.55
N LYS A 182 -8.44 -24.01 3.53
CA LYS A 182 -9.10 -25.23 3.04
C LYS A 182 -9.14 -25.32 1.51
N PHE A 183 -9.29 -24.17 0.85
CA PHE A 183 -9.44 -24.07 -0.60
C PHE A 183 -8.35 -23.12 -1.14
N PRO A 184 -7.11 -23.61 -1.37
CA PRO A 184 -5.98 -22.77 -1.79
C PRO A 184 -6.25 -21.96 -3.08
N ALA A 185 -7.05 -22.48 -4.01
CA ALA A 185 -7.46 -21.77 -5.23
C ALA A 185 -8.20 -20.44 -4.97
N THR A 186 -8.66 -20.19 -3.74
CA THR A 186 -9.29 -18.93 -3.35
C THR A 186 -8.28 -17.80 -3.10
N GLU A 187 -6.99 -18.13 -2.89
CA GLU A 187 -5.92 -17.15 -2.65
C GLU A 187 -5.68 -16.28 -3.89
N ASP A 188 -5.57 -16.91 -5.07
CA ASP A 188 -5.38 -16.22 -6.36
C ASP A 188 -6.52 -15.24 -6.68
N ALA A 189 -7.74 -15.55 -6.25
CA ALA A 189 -8.92 -14.70 -6.42
C ALA A 189 -8.90 -13.51 -5.45
N LYS A 190 -8.39 -13.70 -4.23
CA LYS A 190 -8.27 -12.64 -3.23
C LYS A 190 -7.13 -11.68 -3.59
N GLU A 191 -5.95 -12.21 -3.94
CA GLU A 191 -4.77 -11.39 -4.24
C GLU A 191 -5.00 -10.46 -5.42
N SER A 192 -5.71 -10.93 -6.44
CA SER A 192 -5.97 -10.10 -7.61
C SER A 192 -6.96 -8.98 -7.34
N VAL A 193 -7.97 -9.23 -6.49
CA VAL A 193 -8.85 -8.17 -6.00
C VAL A 193 -8.09 -7.17 -5.13
N ASP A 194 -7.15 -7.63 -4.30
CA ASP A 194 -6.27 -6.74 -3.53
C ASP A 194 -5.43 -5.81 -4.41
N GLN A 195 -4.98 -6.30 -5.56
CA GLN A 195 -4.28 -5.49 -6.54
C GLN A 195 -5.20 -4.39 -7.11
N VAL A 196 -6.45 -4.72 -7.46
CA VAL A 196 -7.45 -3.73 -7.90
C VAL A 196 -7.69 -2.67 -6.82
N ARG A 197 -7.79 -3.06 -5.55
CA ARG A 197 -7.91 -2.12 -4.41
C ARG A 197 -6.71 -1.20 -4.29
N ASN A 198 -5.50 -1.77 -4.37
CA ASN A 198 -4.27 -0.99 -4.31
C ASN A 198 -4.20 0.01 -5.46
N ASP A 199 -4.49 -0.44 -6.68
CA ASP A 199 -4.48 0.42 -7.86
C ASP A 199 -5.51 1.53 -7.74
N LEU A 200 -6.73 1.26 -7.25
CA LEU A 200 -7.72 2.29 -6.94
C LEU A 200 -7.14 3.37 -6.03
N LEU A 201 -6.56 2.97 -4.89
CA LEU A 201 -5.99 3.90 -3.91
C LEU A 201 -4.85 4.73 -4.50
N THR A 202 -4.02 4.18 -5.39
CA THR A 202 -2.92 4.94 -6.03
C THR A 202 -3.42 6.04 -6.97
N LYS A 203 -4.67 5.97 -7.44
CA LYS A 203 -5.26 6.95 -8.37
C LYS A 203 -6.05 8.05 -7.66
N LEU A 204 -6.24 7.95 -6.35
CA LEU A 204 -6.89 9.00 -5.56
C LEU A 204 -5.95 10.21 -5.41
N LYS A 205 -6.50 11.41 -5.57
CA LYS A 205 -5.84 12.65 -5.16
C LYS A 205 -5.95 12.82 -3.64
N LEU A 206 -5.09 13.65 -3.06
CA LEU A 206 -5.12 13.95 -1.61
C LEU A 206 -6.47 14.49 -1.11
N ALA A 207 -7.18 15.23 -1.97
CA ALA A 207 -8.49 15.80 -1.67
C ALA A 207 -9.66 14.86 -1.99
N ASP A 208 -9.41 13.68 -2.56
CA ASP A 208 -10.45 12.70 -2.84
C ASP A 208 -10.80 11.93 -1.55
N ASN A 209 -12.03 11.44 -1.47
CA ASN A 209 -12.49 10.53 -0.43
C ASN A 209 -13.20 9.34 -1.06
N LEU A 210 -12.71 8.13 -0.76
CA LEU A 210 -13.31 6.88 -1.15
C LEU A 210 -14.18 6.36 0.00
N GLU A 211 -15.43 6.05 -0.31
CA GLU A 211 -16.40 5.42 0.59
C GLU A 211 -16.78 4.07 -0.01
N ILE A 212 -16.56 3.00 0.75
CA ILE A 212 -17.02 1.65 0.42
C ILE A 212 -18.27 1.39 1.24
N ASP A 213 -19.37 1.21 0.55
CA ASP A 213 -20.68 1.02 1.15
C ASP A 213 -21.34 -0.20 0.52
N THR A 214 -21.67 -1.20 1.35
CA THR A 214 -22.46 -2.37 0.91
C THR A 214 -23.91 -2.28 1.34
N SER A 215 -24.30 -1.18 1.99
CA SER A 215 -25.64 -1.06 2.51
C SER A 215 -26.66 -1.03 1.38
N THR A 216 -27.67 -1.88 1.53
CA THR A 216 -28.93 -1.76 0.80
C THR A 216 -29.95 -1.13 1.75
N PRO A 217 -31.02 -0.48 1.25
CA PRO A 217 -32.09 0.01 2.10
C PRO A 217 -32.66 -1.07 3.06
N SER A 218 -32.53 -2.34 2.69
CA SER A 218 -32.97 -3.52 3.44
C SER A 218 -31.92 -4.11 4.40
N GLN A 219 -30.63 -3.79 4.26
CA GLN A 219 -29.55 -4.29 5.13
C GLN A 219 -28.49 -3.20 5.35
N PRO A 220 -28.59 -2.39 6.42
CA PRO A 220 -27.56 -1.45 6.80
C PRO A 220 -26.38 -2.21 7.45
N TYR A 221 -25.27 -2.32 6.73
CA TYR A 221 -24.00 -2.75 7.34
C TYR A 221 -23.52 -1.64 8.30
N PRO A 222 -22.92 -1.96 9.48
CA PRO A 222 -22.94 -1.00 10.58
C PRO A 222 -22.05 0.24 10.41
N THR A 223 -21.09 0.23 9.48
CA THR A 223 -20.29 1.42 9.17
C THR A 223 -19.63 1.26 7.80
N PRO A 224 -19.82 2.19 6.85
CA PRO A 224 -19.06 2.19 5.60
C PRO A 224 -17.56 2.38 5.91
N VAL A 225 -16.69 1.96 4.99
CA VAL A 225 -15.26 2.22 5.10
C VAL A 225 -14.95 3.49 4.34
N GLU A 226 -14.42 4.49 5.05
CA GLU A 226 -13.96 5.75 4.45
C GLU A 226 -12.43 5.81 4.42
N ILE A 227 -11.90 6.18 3.27
CA ILE A 227 -10.46 6.32 3.02
C ILE A 227 -10.25 7.66 2.32
N ASN A 228 -9.62 8.61 3.00
CA ASN A 228 -9.25 9.87 2.37
C ASN A 228 -7.94 9.73 1.55
N GLY A 229 -7.70 10.66 0.64
CA GLY A 229 -6.53 10.63 -0.23
C GLY A 229 -5.19 10.63 0.48
N VAL A 230 -5.09 11.25 1.66
CA VAL A 230 -3.87 11.24 2.48
C VAL A 230 -3.61 9.86 3.06
N GLN A 231 -4.65 9.18 3.54
CA GLN A 231 -4.56 7.79 4.00
C GLN A 231 -4.19 6.86 2.82
N ALA A 232 -4.85 7.03 1.67
CA ALA A 232 -4.55 6.26 0.47
C ALA A 232 -3.08 6.42 0.02
N GLU A 233 -2.54 7.64 0.03
CA GLU A 233 -1.13 7.89 -0.29
C GLU A 233 -0.19 7.15 0.66
N ARG A 234 -0.43 7.22 1.98
CA ARG A 234 0.39 6.53 3.00
C ARG A 234 0.31 5.00 2.90
N MET A 235 -0.85 4.47 2.51
CA MET A 235 -1.07 3.03 2.39
C MET A 235 -0.43 2.47 1.11
N THR A 236 -0.43 3.24 0.02
CA THR A 236 0.06 2.78 -1.29
C THR A 236 1.55 3.03 -1.47
N HIS A 237 2.03 4.20 -1.07
CA HIS A 237 3.43 4.60 -1.18
C HIS A 237 4.10 4.52 0.18
N LYS A 238 5.36 4.06 0.23
CA LYS A 238 6.16 4.29 1.43
C LYS A 238 6.24 5.82 1.63
N PRO A 239 5.97 6.35 2.84
CA PRO A 239 6.20 7.75 3.12
C PRO A 239 7.60 8.09 2.66
N ARG A 240 7.74 9.10 1.79
CA ARG A 240 9.08 9.60 1.47
C ARG A 240 9.69 10.03 2.79
N GLU A 241 10.82 9.44 3.16
CA GLU A 241 11.60 9.98 4.27
C GLU A 241 11.83 11.46 3.96
N THR A 242 11.36 12.31 4.85
CA THR A 242 11.67 13.74 4.76
C THR A 242 13.05 13.91 5.35
N ALA A 243 13.85 14.73 4.70
CA ALA A 243 15.19 14.95 5.21
C ALA A 243 15.11 15.69 6.55
N VAL A 244 15.69 15.10 7.58
CA VAL A 244 15.67 15.66 8.94
C VAL A 244 16.94 16.48 9.12
N GLU A 245 16.79 17.71 9.60
CA GLU A 245 17.93 18.55 9.98
C GLU A 245 18.28 18.27 11.45
N ARG A 246 19.54 17.93 11.71
CA ARG A 246 20.05 17.75 13.07
C ARG A 246 21.43 18.36 13.22
N MET A 247 21.72 18.85 14.42
CA MET A 247 23.06 19.25 14.80
C MET A 247 23.83 18.02 15.28
N ILE A 248 25.04 17.81 14.75
CA ILE A 248 25.97 16.82 15.28
C ILE A 248 27.19 17.55 15.84
N ASN A 249 27.63 17.14 17.03
CA ASN A 249 28.88 17.56 17.66
C ASN A 249 29.72 16.29 17.84
N ASP A 250 30.87 16.21 17.17
CA ASP A 250 31.74 15.03 17.25
C ASP A 250 33.19 15.42 16.88
N GLU A 251 34.09 14.47 17.06
CA GLU A 251 35.46 14.52 16.56
C GLU A 251 35.51 14.04 15.11
N PHE A 252 36.18 14.82 14.28
CA PHE A 252 36.34 14.54 12.86
C PHE A 252 37.80 14.57 12.44
N PHE A 253 38.15 13.62 11.60
CA PHE A 253 39.40 13.58 10.87
C PHE A 253 39.24 14.25 9.51
N LEU A 254 40.08 15.24 9.21
CA LEU A 254 40.09 15.92 7.92
C LEU A 254 40.84 15.09 6.88
N ARG A 255 40.12 14.59 5.86
CA ARG A 255 40.72 13.82 4.77
C ARG A 255 41.25 14.75 3.68
N THR A 256 40.39 15.61 3.16
CA THR A 256 40.72 16.55 2.09
C THR A 256 40.02 17.87 2.35
N VAL A 257 40.67 18.99 1.97
CA VAL A 257 40.09 20.32 2.11
C VAL A 257 40.34 21.11 0.83
N ASP A 258 39.25 21.58 0.23
CA ASP A 258 39.25 22.40 -0.98
C ASP A 258 38.91 23.85 -0.63
N PHE A 259 39.93 24.71 -0.76
CA PHE A 259 39.85 26.14 -0.52
C PHE A 259 39.65 26.96 -1.81
N ALA A 260 39.59 26.32 -2.99
CA ALA A 260 39.57 27.01 -4.29
C ALA A 260 38.17 27.47 -4.75
N ARG A 261 37.23 27.66 -3.81
CA ARG A 261 35.84 27.97 -4.16
C ARG A 261 35.67 29.45 -4.49
N PRO A 262 34.98 29.79 -5.60
CA PRO A 262 34.74 31.18 -6.01
C PRO A 262 34.02 32.02 -4.95
N GLU A 263 33.17 31.38 -4.15
CA GLU A 263 32.33 32.03 -3.12
C GLU A 263 33.07 32.22 -1.77
N GLY A 264 34.37 31.88 -1.69
CA GLY A 264 35.21 32.08 -0.50
C GLY A 264 35.04 31.03 0.62
N GLY A 265 34.03 30.17 0.54
CA GLY A 265 33.80 29.05 1.46
C GLY A 265 34.77 27.89 1.24
N VAL A 266 34.80 26.95 2.18
CA VAL A 266 35.70 25.78 2.14
C VAL A 266 34.86 24.51 2.08
N ARG A 267 35.22 23.53 1.25
CA ARG A 267 34.61 22.18 1.34
C ARG A 267 35.63 21.20 1.85
N ALA A 268 35.28 20.51 2.93
CA ALA A 268 36.11 19.48 3.53
C ALA A 268 35.45 18.11 3.38
N GLU A 269 36.24 17.10 3.01
CA GLU A 269 35.88 15.71 3.23
C GLU A 269 36.37 15.32 4.62
N ILE A 270 35.42 14.96 5.48
CA ILE A 270 35.67 14.65 6.89
C ILE A 270 35.22 13.22 7.17
N GLN A 271 35.89 12.59 8.13
CA GLN A 271 35.54 11.28 8.66
C GLN A 271 35.27 11.41 10.15
N ARG A 272 34.07 11.04 10.59
CA ARG A 272 33.73 10.98 12.01
C ARG A 272 34.53 9.88 12.71
N VAL A 273 35.11 10.19 13.86
CA VAL A 273 35.99 9.27 14.59
C VAL A 273 35.19 8.14 15.24
N THR A 274 34.00 8.44 15.76
CA THR A 274 33.18 7.49 16.54
C THR A 274 32.74 6.26 15.75
N ASP A 275 32.40 6.41 14.47
CA ASP A 275 31.90 5.31 13.63
C ASP A 275 32.58 5.19 12.27
N GLY A 276 33.59 6.04 12.01
CA GLY A 276 34.31 6.05 10.74
C GLY A 276 33.50 6.58 9.55
N TYR A 277 32.31 7.14 9.74
CA TYR A 277 31.46 7.61 8.65
C TYR A 277 32.07 8.84 7.97
N SER A 278 32.26 8.76 6.65
CA SER A 278 32.89 9.82 5.85
C SER A 278 31.88 10.55 4.97
N PHE A 279 31.94 11.88 4.97
CA PHE A 279 31.05 12.73 4.18
C PHE A 279 31.69 14.09 3.88
N ARG A 280 31.09 14.84 2.97
CA ARG A 280 31.54 16.19 2.60
C ARG A 280 30.74 17.24 3.37
N ALA A 281 31.45 18.17 4.00
CA ALA A 281 30.87 19.31 4.69
C ALA A 281 31.32 20.62 4.04
N ASP A 282 30.37 21.54 3.91
CA ASP A 282 30.61 22.91 3.48
C ASP A 282 30.82 23.79 4.71
N ILE A 283 31.89 24.58 4.70
CA ILE A 283 32.25 25.56 5.73
C ILE A 283 32.00 26.95 5.14
N PRO A 284 30.93 27.65 5.56
CA PRO A 284 30.61 28.99 5.09
C PRO A 284 31.70 30.02 5.42
N VAL A 285 31.72 31.11 4.65
CA VAL A 285 32.59 32.26 4.93
C VAL A 285 32.20 32.87 6.28
N GLY A 286 33.19 33.16 7.12
CA GLY A 286 33.00 33.76 8.44
C GLY A 286 32.82 32.77 9.59
N VAL A 287 32.67 31.46 9.31
CA VAL A 287 32.67 30.42 10.36
C VAL A 287 34.07 30.16 10.92
N LEU A 288 35.09 30.38 10.09
CA LEU A 288 36.50 30.20 10.46
C LEU A 288 37.16 31.57 10.68
N GLY A 289 37.82 31.73 11.82
CA GLY A 289 38.82 32.80 12.02
C GLY A 289 40.05 32.60 11.13
N TYR A 290 40.92 33.62 11.04
CA TYR A 290 42.17 33.54 10.28
C TYR A 290 43.05 32.37 10.77
N ASP A 291 43.25 32.28 12.09
CA ASP A 291 44.08 31.25 12.71
C ASP A 291 43.51 29.85 12.51
N GLN A 292 42.19 29.69 12.57
CA GLN A 292 41.51 28.41 12.34
C GLN A 292 41.57 27.98 10.87
N ARG A 293 41.55 28.93 9.94
CA ARG A 293 41.69 28.64 8.51
C ARG A 293 43.10 28.15 8.19
N GLU A 294 44.12 28.79 8.75
CA GLU A 294 45.51 28.31 8.66
C GLU A 294 45.70 26.99 9.43
N ALA A 295 45.07 26.82 10.59
CA ALA A 295 45.10 25.56 11.34
C ALA A 295 44.46 24.42 10.56
N LEU A 296 43.31 24.61 9.90
CA LEU A 296 42.70 23.60 9.01
C LEU A 296 43.54 23.32 7.77
N LYS A 297 44.17 24.36 7.22
CA LYS A 297 45.12 24.22 6.11
C LYS A 297 46.37 23.46 6.53
N ASN A 298 46.84 23.56 7.77
CA ASN A 298 47.97 22.79 8.29
C ASN A 298 47.54 21.39 8.76
N ASN A 299 46.38 21.25 9.39
CA ASN A 299 45.81 20.00 9.91
C ASN A 299 45.39 19.04 8.80
N SER A 300 44.97 19.55 7.64
CA SER A 300 44.76 18.72 6.45
C SER A 300 46.04 18.00 5.99
N TRP A 301 47.22 18.45 6.43
CA TRP A 301 48.52 17.83 6.15
C TRP A 301 49.09 17.09 7.38
N SER A 302 48.78 17.56 8.60
CA SER A 302 49.28 16.96 9.85
C SER A 302 48.41 15.86 10.45
N LYS A 303 47.26 15.52 9.85
CA LYS A 303 46.39 14.38 10.22
C LYS A 303 45.92 14.40 11.69
N LYS A 304 45.50 15.55 12.20
CA LYS A 304 44.93 15.67 13.56
C LYS A 304 43.39 15.70 13.53
N ASN A 305 42.78 15.23 14.62
CA ASN A 305 41.33 15.31 14.82
C ASN A 305 40.93 16.74 15.23
N VAL A 306 39.72 17.13 14.86
CA VAL A 306 39.14 18.44 15.19
C VAL A 306 37.69 18.26 15.63
N VAL A 307 37.24 19.00 16.63
CA VAL A 307 35.84 18.96 17.06
C VAL A 307 35.03 19.94 16.22
N MET A 308 33.91 19.49 15.65
CA MET A 308 33.06 20.34 14.83
C MET A 308 31.59 20.23 15.25
N ASP A 309 30.91 21.39 15.25
CA ASP A 309 29.45 21.44 15.23
C ASP A 309 28.99 21.52 13.77
N ILE A 310 28.22 20.54 13.33
CA ILE A 310 27.78 20.43 11.94
C ILE A 310 26.26 20.29 11.90
N LEU A 311 25.61 21.19 11.18
CA LEU A 311 24.21 21.04 10.80
C LEU A 311 24.14 20.09 9.61
N VAL A 312 23.64 18.89 9.82
CA VAL A 312 23.46 17.88 8.76
C VAL A 312 21.99 17.75 8.40
N ARG A 313 21.75 17.55 7.11
CA ARG A 313 20.46 17.16 6.54
C ARG A 313 20.55 15.69 6.17
N GLU A 314 19.88 14.84 6.95
CA GLU A 314 19.93 13.39 6.81
C GLU A 314 18.73 12.85 6.04
N LEU A 315 18.98 11.93 5.12
CA LEU A 315 17.95 11.24 4.34
C LEU A 315 18.44 9.82 4.05
N TYR A 316 17.62 8.79 4.34
CA TYR A 316 17.99 7.37 4.18
C TYR A 316 19.30 6.99 4.91
N GLY A 317 19.49 7.51 6.13
CA GLY A 317 20.69 7.25 6.94
C GLY A 317 21.98 7.85 6.35
N ARG A 318 21.87 8.76 5.37
CA ARG A 318 23.00 9.43 4.73
C ARG A 318 22.88 10.94 4.85
N TYR A 319 24.02 11.62 5.02
CA TYR A 319 24.04 13.08 5.01
C TYR A 319 24.00 13.59 3.57
N THR A 320 22.90 14.27 3.23
CA THR A 320 22.68 14.90 1.91
C THR A 320 23.24 16.31 1.84
N SER A 321 23.32 16.97 2.99
CA SER A 321 24.01 18.25 3.17
C SER A 321 24.63 18.27 4.56
N ALA A 322 25.78 18.92 4.68
CA ALA A 322 26.45 19.15 5.94
C ALA A 322 27.07 20.54 5.91
N LYS A 323 26.68 21.40 6.86
CA LYS A 323 27.20 22.75 7.01
C LYS A 323 27.88 22.88 8.36
N VAL A 324 29.16 23.20 8.35
CA VAL A 324 29.92 23.42 9.59
C VAL A 324 29.49 24.76 10.18
N VAL A 325 29.13 24.72 11.46
CA VAL A 325 28.67 25.88 12.26
C VAL A 325 29.80 26.40 13.14
N SER A 326 30.61 25.50 13.70
CA SER A 326 31.77 25.87 14.51
C SER A 326 32.87 24.83 14.38
N VAL A 327 34.12 25.27 14.56
CA VAL A 327 35.31 24.41 14.61
C VAL A 327 36.08 24.74 15.88
N LYS A 328 36.41 23.72 16.67
CA LYS A 328 37.24 23.83 17.87
C LYS A 328 38.46 22.94 17.71
N ASP A 329 39.64 23.53 17.77
CA ASP A 329 40.88 22.77 17.83
C ASP A 329 40.96 22.05 19.18
N LEU A 330 41.41 20.79 19.15
CA LEU A 330 41.81 20.10 20.38
C LEU A 330 43.08 20.80 20.88
N VAL A 331 42.95 21.63 21.91
CA VAL A 331 44.10 22.23 22.58
C VAL A 331 44.94 21.10 23.16
N ASN A 332 46.20 21.01 22.75
CA ASN A 332 47.18 20.18 23.45
C ASN A 332 47.37 20.75 24.85
N GLU A 333 46.74 20.15 25.87
CA GLU A 333 47.26 20.27 27.22
C GLU A 333 48.59 19.52 27.28
N THR A 334 49.71 20.25 27.28
CA THR A 334 50.94 19.74 27.88
C THR A 334 51.88 20.86 28.30
N THR A 335 52.20 20.84 29.60
CA THR A 335 53.39 21.40 30.28
C THR A 335 53.42 22.89 30.63
N GLU A 336 52.61 23.29 31.63
CA GLU A 336 53.17 24.01 32.78
C GLU A 336 53.53 22.95 33.83
N ASP A 337 54.83 22.74 34.08
CA ASP A 337 55.46 22.71 35.41
C ASP A 337 56.88 22.12 35.30
N GLN A 338 57.78 22.62 36.15
CA GLN A 338 59.20 22.24 36.34
C GLN A 338 60.26 23.00 35.54
N SER A 339 60.44 24.28 35.89
CA SER A 339 61.78 24.86 36.03
C SER A 339 62.08 25.04 37.52
N ALA A 340 62.98 24.21 38.03
CA ALA A 340 63.72 24.44 39.27
C ALA A 340 64.91 25.38 39.02
#